data_AF-A0A5B9PEN1-F1
#
_entry.id   AF-A0A5B9PEN1-F1
#
_cell.length_a   1.000
_cell.length_b   1.000
_cell.length_c   1.000
_cell.angle_alpha   90.00
_cell.angle_beta   90.00
_cell.angle_gamma   90.00
#
_symmetry.space_group_name_H-M   'P 1'
#
loop_
_entity.id
_entity.type
_entity.pdbx_description
1 polymer ?
#
loop_
_entity_poly.entity_id
_entity_poly.type
_entity_poly.pdbx_seq_one_letter_code
_entity_poly.pdbx_strand_id
1 'polypeptide(L)'
;MKPTFCFAIAAICGIFASSANADTVAWQPSVNMYQGSTVETFVSTNGTLASALNASGDTSGDEDTTVNGVAFIGAGNGVAVGTTETITINGGTDNVGSFGDGEFTSNGPIFHLIRGGVFGVNSVTLSGLQAGETYEIQVFSNDARTSRNNTTQLGLGDGTGVLAPLVSLESNNSPADGSDSSDAEPNAGDSILGTFTSTGVDVTFNTFGTGDGGATWSQGAGQSLVNGVQLRIIPSTVPEPGSLALIGMGVFGLVARRRRK
;
A
#
# COMPACT_ATOMS: atom_id res chain seq x y z
N MET A 1 16.47 -44.01 53.76
CA MET A 1 16.25 -42.57 53.52
C MET A 1 16.56 -42.31 52.05
N LYS A 2 15.59 -41.85 51.25
CA LYS A 2 15.75 -41.58 49.81
C LYS A 2 15.86 -40.07 49.59
N PRO A 3 16.84 -39.57 48.82
CA PRO A 3 16.91 -38.15 48.51
C PRO A 3 15.94 -37.83 47.36
N THR A 4 15.01 -36.91 47.63
CA THR A 4 14.11 -36.34 46.63
C THR A 4 14.83 -35.19 45.93
N PHE A 5 15.27 -35.41 44.69
CA PHE A 5 15.84 -34.36 43.84
C PHE A 5 14.73 -33.59 43.13
N CYS A 6 14.45 -32.36 43.60
CA CYS A 6 13.62 -31.40 42.89
C CYS A 6 14.48 -30.69 41.82
N PHE A 7 14.29 -31.04 40.56
CA PHE A 7 14.79 -30.23 39.42
C PHE A 7 13.82 -29.07 39.18
N ALA A 8 14.20 -27.86 39.60
CA ALA A 8 13.55 -26.63 39.19
C ALA A 8 14.09 -26.26 37.79
N ILE A 9 13.26 -26.41 36.77
CA ILE A 9 13.54 -25.88 35.43
C ILE A 9 13.17 -24.40 35.46
N ALA A 10 14.18 -23.53 35.61
CA ALA A 10 14.02 -22.10 35.41
C ALA A 10 13.86 -21.85 33.90
N ALA A 11 12.63 -21.63 33.44
CA ALA A 11 12.36 -21.15 32.10
C ALA A 11 12.82 -19.68 32.00
N ILE A 12 13.97 -19.46 31.38
CA ILE A 12 14.44 -18.13 31.02
C ILE A 12 13.60 -17.68 29.83
N CYS A 13 12.50 -16.98 30.10
CA CYS A 13 11.83 -16.16 29.10
C CYS A 13 12.70 -14.93 28.82
N GLY A 14 13.68 -15.09 27.92
CA GLY A 14 14.36 -13.96 27.31
C GLY A 14 13.37 -13.18 26.48
N ILE A 15 12.80 -12.11 27.05
CA ILE A 15 12.07 -11.10 26.29
C ILE A 15 13.13 -10.39 25.46
N PHE A 16 13.34 -10.86 24.23
CA PHE A 16 14.03 -10.06 23.23
C PHE A 16 13.11 -8.88 22.93
N ALA A 17 13.37 -7.75 23.57
CA ALA A 17 12.89 -6.46 23.08
C ALA A 17 13.62 -6.19 21.77
N SER A 18 13.12 -6.74 20.66
CA SER A 18 13.51 -6.29 19.33
C SER A 18 13.12 -4.82 19.25
N SER A 19 14.09 -3.93 19.07
CA SER A 19 13.81 -2.57 18.66
C SER A 19 12.91 -2.65 17.43
N ALA A 20 11.69 -2.13 17.53
CA ALA A 20 10.77 -2.02 16.41
C ALA A 20 11.45 -1.14 15.34
N ASN A 21 12.06 -1.78 14.35
CA ASN A 21 12.46 -1.07 13.15
C ASN A 21 11.16 -0.69 12.45
N ALA A 22 11.00 0.57 12.06
CA ALA A 22 9.86 0.95 11.23
C ALA A 22 9.85 0.07 9.98
N ASP A 23 8.67 -0.41 9.60
CA ASP A 23 8.53 -1.31 8.46
C ASP A 23 8.88 -0.57 7.18
N THR A 24 10.06 -0.86 6.63
CA THR A 24 10.51 -0.25 5.39
C THR A 24 9.73 -0.83 4.21
N VAL A 25 8.96 0.03 3.53
CA VAL A 25 8.29 -0.34 2.28
C VAL A 25 9.30 -0.35 1.13
N ALA A 26 9.45 -1.51 0.49
CA ALA A 26 10.23 -1.66 -0.73
C ALA A 26 9.35 -1.37 -1.95
N TRP A 27 9.47 -0.17 -2.48
CA TRP A 27 8.73 0.27 -3.66
C TRP A 27 9.33 -0.24 -4.97
N GLN A 28 8.46 -0.63 -5.90
CA GLN A 28 8.79 -0.93 -7.30
C GLN A 28 8.77 0.35 -8.13
N PRO A 29 9.31 0.36 -9.36
CA PRO A 29 9.04 1.45 -10.30
C PRO A 29 7.53 1.65 -10.51
N SER A 30 7.09 2.91 -10.66
CA SER A 30 5.70 3.18 -11.04
C SER A 30 5.41 2.68 -12.46
N VAL A 31 4.13 2.45 -12.72
CA VAL A 31 3.62 1.96 -13.98
C VAL A 31 2.47 2.85 -14.41
N ASN A 32 2.56 3.37 -15.63
CA ASN A 32 1.46 4.09 -16.28
C ASN A 32 0.21 3.20 -16.33
N MET A 33 -0.91 3.71 -15.82
CA MET A 33 -2.14 2.94 -15.71
C MET A 33 -2.74 2.58 -17.07
N TYR A 34 -2.42 3.33 -18.14
CA TYR A 34 -2.82 3.01 -19.50
C TYR A 34 -1.64 2.46 -20.29
N GLN A 35 -1.66 1.15 -20.53
CA GLN A 35 -0.60 0.45 -21.28
C GLN A 35 -1.03 0.14 -22.73
N GLY A 36 -1.61 1.13 -23.41
CA GLY A 36 -2.18 0.95 -24.75
C GLY A 36 -3.52 0.22 -24.77
N SER A 37 -4.15 0.02 -23.61
CA SER A 37 -5.39 -0.72 -23.43
C SER A 37 -6.13 -0.26 -22.17
N THR A 38 -7.45 -0.37 -22.19
CA THR A 38 -8.32 -0.14 -21.02
C THR A 38 -8.52 -1.39 -20.16
N VAL A 39 -7.73 -2.43 -20.38
CA VAL A 39 -7.72 -3.63 -19.53
C VAL A 39 -7.05 -3.28 -18.20
N GLU A 40 -7.68 -3.70 -17.11
CA GLU A 40 -7.36 -3.33 -15.73
C GLU A 40 -6.13 -4.09 -15.17
N THR A 41 -5.12 -4.34 -16.00
CA THR A 41 -3.93 -5.13 -15.64
C THR A 41 -3.03 -4.47 -14.61
N PHE A 42 -3.15 -3.14 -14.44
CA PHE A 42 -2.36 -2.40 -13.47
C PHE A 42 -2.81 -2.70 -12.03
N VAL A 43 -4.08 -3.08 -11.78
CA VAL A 43 -4.54 -3.43 -10.42
C VAL A 43 -4.04 -4.81 -10.03
N SER A 44 -3.24 -4.88 -8.98
CA SER A 44 -2.66 -6.15 -8.51
C SER A 44 -3.72 -7.09 -7.95
N THR A 45 -3.61 -8.36 -8.34
CA THR A 45 -4.39 -9.48 -7.79
C THR A 45 -3.53 -10.44 -6.96
N ASN A 46 -2.31 -10.04 -6.57
CA ASN A 46 -1.35 -10.91 -5.89
C ASN A 46 -1.73 -11.18 -4.42
N GLY A 47 -1.90 -12.45 -4.03
CA GLY A 47 -2.27 -12.80 -2.66
C GLY A 47 -3.75 -12.57 -2.33
N THR A 48 -4.06 -12.24 -1.07
CA THR A 48 -5.43 -12.04 -0.58
C THR A 48 -5.71 -10.56 -0.34
N LEU A 49 -6.84 -10.06 -0.83
CA LEU A 49 -7.26 -8.68 -0.57
C LEU A 49 -7.51 -8.49 0.93
N ALA A 50 -6.85 -7.50 1.53
CA ALA A 50 -7.11 -7.09 2.90
C ALA A 50 -8.09 -5.92 2.92
N SER A 51 -7.75 -4.84 2.18
CA SER A 51 -8.55 -3.63 2.05
C SER A 51 -8.26 -2.89 0.75
N ALA A 52 -9.24 -2.13 0.26
CA ALA A 52 -9.08 -1.26 -0.90
C ALA A 52 -9.95 -0.02 -0.75
N LEU A 53 -9.33 1.15 -0.90
CA LEU A 53 -9.89 2.47 -0.67
C LEU A 53 -9.94 3.25 -2.00
N ASN A 54 -11.10 3.78 -2.34
CA ASN A 54 -11.32 4.79 -3.38
C ASN A 54 -11.38 6.18 -2.72
N ALA A 55 -10.39 7.01 -2.95
CA ALA A 55 -10.19 8.23 -2.18
C ALA A 55 -11.19 9.31 -2.59
N SER A 56 -11.96 9.81 -1.62
CA SER A 56 -13.05 10.79 -1.72
C SER A 56 -14.26 10.40 -2.59
N GLY A 57 -14.26 9.22 -3.22
CA GLY A 57 -15.39 8.69 -4.00
C GLY A 57 -15.83 9.59 -5.17
N ASP A 58 -17.02 9.33 -5.73
CA ASP A 58 -17.69 10.19 -6.70
C ASP A 58 -18.91 10.92 -6.09
N THR A 59 -19.20 12.13 -6.59
CA THR A 59 -20.23 13.06 -6.12
C THR A 59 -21.66 12.53 -6.22
N SER A 60 -21.88 11.39 -6.87
CA SER A 60 -23.21 10.87 -7.24
C SER A 60 -23.63 9.58 -6.55
N GLY A 61 -22.97 9.14 -5.48
CA GLY A 61 -23.34 7.92 -4.76
C GLY A 61 -22.72 6.62 -5.31
N ASP A 62 -21.76 6.75 -6.24
CA ASP A 62 -20.83 5.70 -6.65
C ASP A 62 -19.50 5.89 -5.89
N GLU A 63 -19.57 5.86 -4.56
CA GLU A 63 -18.39 5.90 -3.69
C GLU A 63 -17.51 4.66 -3.91
N ASP A 64 -18.16 3.52 -4.14
CA ASP A 64 -17.51 2.23 -4.37
C ASP A 64 -17.37 1.93 -5.86
N THR A 65 -16.25 1.33 -6.24
CA THR A 65 -16.02 0.84 -7.61
C THR A 65 -15.36 -0.54 -7.58
N THR A 66 -15.46 -1.31 -8.65
CA THR A 66 -14.78 -2.60 -8.77
C THR A 66 -13.89 -2.63 -9.99
N VAL A 67 -12.57 -2.64 -9.78
CA VAL A 67 -11.56 -2.65 -10.85
C VAL A 67 -10.76 -3.95 -10.75
N ASN A 68 -10.66 -4.69 -11.84
CA ASN A 68 -10.05 -6.01 -11.95
C ASN A 68 -10.56 -7.01 -10.88
N GLY A 69 -11.86 -6.94 -10.57
CA GLY A 69 -12.48 -7.76 -9.53
C GLY A 69 -12.13 -7.36 -8.08
N VAL A 70 -11.39 -6.28 -7.86
CA VAL A 70 -11.15 -5.69 -6.54
C VAL A 70 -12.18 -4.61 -6.26
N ALA A 71 -12.96 -4.78 -5.20
CA ALA A 71 -13.90 -3.77 -4.73
C ALA A 71 -13.16 -2.70 -3.90
N PHE A 72 -13.10 -1.47 -4.42
CA PHE A 72 -12.58 -0.29 -3.73
C PHE A 72 -13.74 0.43 -3.06
N ILE A 73 -13.62 0.68 -1.76
CA ILE A 73 -14.63 1.34 -0.95
C ILE A 73 -14.35 2.84 -0.89
N GLY A 74 -15.36 3.65 -1.18
CA GLY A 74 -15.22 5.10 -1.16
C GLY A 74 -15.06 5.64 0.25
N ALA A 75 -14.07 6.51 0.45
CA ALA A 75 -13.82 7.13 1.74
C ALA A 75 -13.06 8.45 1.60
N GLY A 76 -13.48 9.46 2.37
CA GLY A 76 -12.76 10.73 2.48
C GLY A 76 -11.52 10.65 3.37
N ASN A 77 -10.77 11.75 3.43
CA ASN A 77 -9.64 11.94 4.33
C ASN A 77 -10.01 11.65 5.80
N GLY A 78 -9.15 10.89 6.49
CA GLY A 78 -9.32 10.52 7.90
C GLY A 78 -10.32 9.40 8.16
N VAL A 79 -10.96 8.85 7.13
CA VAL A 79 -11.87 7.70 7.25
C VAL A 79 -11.09 6.41 7.01
N ALA A 80 -11.14 5.50 7.98
CA ALA A 80 -10.53 4.19 7.87
C ALA A 80 -11.39 3.23 7.03
N VAL A 81 -10.80 2.58 6.04
CA VAL A 81 -11.44 1.57 5.20
C VAL A 81 -10.86 0.19 5.47
N GLY A 82 -11.72 -0.78 5.79
CA GLY A 82 -11.34 -2.15 6.08
C GLY A 82 -12.11 -2.73 7.26
N THR A 83 -11.91 -4.02 7.55
CA THR A 83 -12.52 -4.68 8.72
C THR A 83 -11.48 -5.14 9.73
N THR A 84 -10.46 -5.86 9.28
CA THR A 84 -9.32 -6.29 10.10
C THR A 84 -8.14 -5.37 9.86
N GLU A 85 -7.56 -5.40 8.66
CA GLU A 85 -6.56 -4.45 8.22
C GLU A 85 -7.25 -3.24 7.61
N THR A 86 -6.88 -2.02 8.02
CA THR A 86 -7.52 -0.80 7.55
C THR A 86 -6.53 0.15 6.89
N ILE A 87 -7.01 0.92 5.90
CA ILE A 87 -6.28 2.01 5.26
C ILE A 87 -6.89 3.33 5.70
N THR A 88 -6.07 4.30 6.10
CA THR A 88 -6.48 5.68 6.38
C THR A 88 -5.57 6.65 5.65
N ILE A 89 -6.14 7.56 4.86
CA ILE A 89 -5.43 8.71 4.31
C ILE A 89 -5.43 9.81 5.37
N ASN A 90 -4.26 10.36 5.69
CA ASN A 90 -4.11 11.40 6.71
C ASN A 90 -3.74 12.75 6.09
N GLY A 91 -4.58 13.75 6.35
CA GLY A 91 -4.37 15.11 5.88
C GLY A 91 -4.86 15.31 4.45
N GLY A 92 -4.87 16.57 4.04
CA GLY A 92 -5.37 16.96 2.73
C GLY A 92 -6.84 17.34 2.70
N THR A 93 -7.35 17.56 1.48
CA THR A 93 -8.72 17.94 1.19
C THR A 93 -9.30 17.01 0.15
N ASP A 94 -10.50 16.49 0.43
CA ASP A 94 -11.28 15.68 -0.49
C ASP A 94 -11.62 16.47 -1.75
N ASN A 95 -11.49 15.84 -2.90
CA ASN A 95 -11.92 16.43 -4.15
C ASN A 95 -12.66 15.38 -4.98
N VAL A 96 -13.96 15.59 -5.02
CA VAL A 96 -14.91 14.65 -5.60
C VAL A 96 -15.29 15.13 -7.01
N GLY A 97 -15.23 14.22 -8.00
CA GLY A 97 -15.82 14.46 -9.32
C GLY A 97 -15.08 15.44 -10.24
N SER A 98 -13.87 15.87 -9.90
CA SER A 98 -13.15 16.92 -10.62
C SER A 98 -12.16 16.43 -11.69
N PHE A 99 -11.90 15.13 -11.76
CA PHE A 99 -10.94 14.57 -12.72
C PHE A 99 -11.64 14.08 -13.98
N GLY A 100 -11.11 14.48 -15.13
CA GLY A 100 -11.46 13.91 -16.42
C GLY A 100 -11.11 12.42 -16.50
N ASP A 101 -11.77 11.75 -17.44
CA ASP A 101 -11.62 10.35 -17.77
C ASP A 101 -10.36 10.03 -18.59
N GLY A 102 -9.80 11.04 -19.28
CA GLY A 102 -8.54 10.89 -20.03
C GLY A 102 -8.62 9.73 -21.02
N GLU A 103 -7.63 8.85 -21.01
CA GLU A 103 -7.60 7.65 -21.86
C GLU A 103 -8.57 6.54 -21.43
N PHE A 104 -9.27 6.70 -20.31
CA PHE A 104 -10.22 5.73 -19.76
C PHE A 104 -11.69 6.03 -20.05
N THR A 105 -12.02 6.96 -20.96
CA THR A 105 -13.40 7.33 -21.36
C THR A 105 -14.35 6.15 -21.65
N SER A 106 -13.82 4.96 -21.95
CA SER A 106 -14.62 3.75 -22.22
C SER A 106 -14.61 2.69 -21.10
N ASN A 107 -13.85 2.88 -20.02
CA ASN A 107 -13.82 1.99 -18.86
C ASN A 107 -14.33 2.75 -17.61
N GLY A 108 -15.63 2.62 -17.36
CA GLY A 108 -16.31 3.21 -16.20
C GLY A 108 -15.69 2.84 -14.85
N PRO A 109 -15.40 1.56 -14.58
CA PRO A 109 -14.72 1.17 -13.35
C PRO A 109 -13.39 1.88 -13.07
N ILE A 110 -12.47 1.93 -14.04
CA ILE A 110 -11.20 2.65 -13.90
C ILE A 110 -11.48 4.13 -13.67
N PHE A 111 -12.36 4.71 -14.49
CA PHE A 111 -12.74 6.11 -14.36
C PHE A 111 -13.23 6.41 -12.93
N HIS A 112 -14.12 5.60 -12.36
CA HIS A 112 -14.64 5.80 -11.00
C HIS A 112 -13.56 5.68 -9.90
N LEU A 113 -12.49 4.92 -10.14
CA LEU A 113 -11.35 4.83 -9.22
C LEU A 113 -10.46 6.09 -9.25
N ILE A 114 -10.38 6.76 -10.39
CA ILE A 114 -9.49 7.93 -10.59
C ILE A 114 -10.24 9.27 -10.62
N ARG A 115 -11.58 9.26 -10.65
CA ARG A 115 -12.43 10.46 -10.74
C ARG A 115 -12.47 11.29 -9.45
N GLY A 116 -12.18 10.67 -8.31
CA GLY A 116 -12.00 11.31 -7.01
C GLY A 116 -10.54 11.23 -6.54
N GLY A 117 -10.20 12.01 -5.52
CA GLY A 117 -8.92 11.89 -4.82
C GLY A 117 -8.76 12.90 -3.68
N VAL A 118 -7.80 12.63 -2.81
CA VAL A 118 -7.42 13.53 -1.71
C VAL A 118 -6.13 14.26 -2.08
N PHE A 119 -6.14 15.58 -1.98
CA PHE A 119 -4.99 16.44 -2.28
C PHE A 119 -4.30 16.96 -1.04
N GLY A 120 -2.99 17.11 -1.07
CA GLY A 120 -2.26 17.55 0.11
C GLY A 120 -2.20 16.48 1.19
N VAL A 121 -2.19 15.22 0.77
CA VAL A 121 -2.01 14.09 1.69
C VAL A 121 -0.67 14.24 2.41
N ASN A 122 -0.66 14.04 3.73
CA ASN A 122 0.58 14.06 4.51
C ASN A 122 1.18 12.67 4.63
N SER A 123 0.32 11.67 4.83
CA SER A 123 0.69 10.27 4.98
C SER A 123 -0.50 9.35 4.74
N VAL A 124 -0.21 8.06 4.60
CA VAL A 124 -1.21 6.99 4.62
C VAL A 124 -0.82 6.02 5.72
N THR A 125 -1.78 5.66 6.57
CA THR A 125 -1.61 4.70 7.65
C THR A 125 -2.35 3.41 7.32
N LEU A 126 -1.62 2.31 7.43
CA LEU A 126 -2.12 0.95 7.43
C LEU A 126 -2.18 0.49 8.88
N SER A 127 -3.31 -0.07 9.31
CA SER A 127 -3.53 -0.52 10.69
C SER A 127 -4.10 -1.93 10.73
N GLY A 128 -4.03 -2.58 11.89
CA GLY A 128 -4.54 -3.94 12.08
C GLY A 128 -3.62 -5.02 11.49
N LEU A 129 -2.37 -4.68 11.21
CA LEU A 129 -1.40 -5.58 10.60
C LEU A 129 -0.92 -6.64 11.60
N GLN A 130 -0.54 -7.80 11.08
CA GLN A 130 0.00 -8.90 11.87
C GLN A 130 1.52 -8.92 11.73
N ALA A 131 2.23 -8.84 12.85
CA ALA A 131 3.69 -8.89 12.85
C ALA A 131 4.18 -10.23 12.28
N GLY A 132 5.11 -10.16 11.33
CA GLY A 132 5.65 -11.29 10.58
C GLY A 132 4.96 -11.56 9.24
N GLU A 133 3.78 -11.02 9.01
CA GLU A 133 3.08 -11.14 7.71
C GLU A 133 3.67 -10.19 6.68
N THR A 134 3.67 -10.63 5.42
CA THR A 134 4.10 -9.82 4.29
C THR A 134 2.90 -9.22 3.58
N TYR A 135 2.98 -7.92 3.32
CA TYR A 135 1.93 -7.16 2.68
C TYR A 135 2.42 -6.57 1.36
N GLU A 136 1.49 -6.40 0.43
CA GLU A 136 1.66 -5.62 -0.78
C GLU A 136 0.69 -4.44 -0.73
N ILE A 137 1.21 -3.24 -0.89
CA ILE A 137 0.43 -2.03 -1.03
C ILE A 137 0.49 -1.56 -2.48
N GLN A 138 -0.63 -1.07 -2.99
CA GLN A 138 -0.70 -0.34 -4.25
C GLN A 138 -1.25 1.05 -4.01
N VAL A 139 -0.66 2.06 -4.65
CA VAL A 139 -1.14 3.45 -4.63
C VAL A 139 -1.40 3.91 -6.07
N PHE A 140 -2.50 4.63 -6.28
CA PHE A 140 -2.91 5.18 -7.57
C PHE A 140 -2.90 6.71 -7.50
N SER A 141 -2.34 7.36 -8.52
CA SER A 141 -2.27 8.82 -8.62
C SER A 141 -2.61 9.30 -10.04
N ASN A 142 -3.54 10.24 -10.13
CA ASN A 142 -4.13 10.76 -11.36
C ASN A 142 -4.79 12.12 -11.09
N ASP A 143 -4.26 13.16 -11.73
CA ASP A 143 -4.72 14.54 -11.74
C ASP A 143 -5.04 14.94 -13.18
N ALA A 144 -6.23 14.55 -13.64
CA ALA A 144 -6.73 14.86 -14.99
C ALA A 144 -7.29 16.30 -15.13
N ARG A 145 -6.95 17.23 -14.23
CA ARG A 145 -7.41 18.62 -14.36
C ARG A 145 -6.64 19.33 -15.45
N THR A 146 -7.35 20.13 -16.25
CA THR A 146 -6.76 20.98 -17.28
C THR A 146 -5.70 21.90 -16.64
N SER A 147 -4.48 21.91 -17.21
CA SER A 147 -3.25 22.56 -16.70
C SER A 147 -2.32 21.70 -15.83
N ARG A 148 -2.49 20.37 -15.81
CA ARG A 148 -1.51 19.45 -15.23
C ARG A 148 -0.66 18.81 -16.32
N ASN A 149 0.59 18.55 -15.99
CA ASN A 149 1.61 17.99 -16.87
C ASN A 149 2.49 17.02 -16.04
N ASN A 150 3.48 16.40 -16.69
CA ASN A 150 4.43 15.46 -16.09
C ASN A 150 5.28 16.05 -14.93
N THR A 151 5.24 17.37 -14.70
CA THR A 151 5.92 17.99 -13.55
C THR A 151 5.11 17.87 -12.25
N THR A 152 3.85 17.45 -12.33
CA THR A 152 3.01 17.15 -11.16
C THR A 152 3.17 15.69 -10.77
N GLN A 153 3.81 15.44 -9.63
CA GLN A 153 4.11 14.08 -9.17
C GLN A 153 3.77 13.89 -7.70
N LEU A 154 3.36 12.68 -7.37
CA LEU A 154 3.24 12.17 -6.01
C LEU A 154 4.54 11.45 -5.64
N GLY A 155 5.12 11.76 -4.49
CA GLY A 155 6.28 11.08 -3.93
C GLY A 155 5.88 10.25 -2.71
N LEU A 156 6.48 9.07 -2.53
CA LEU A 156 6.21 8.17 -1.41
C LEU A 156 7.47 7.92 -0.58
N GLY A 157 7.34 7.98 0.75
CA GLY A 157 8.35 7.50 1.69
C GLY A 157 8.14 6.02 2.08
N ASP A 158 8.93 5.52 3.01
CA ASP A 158 8.87 4.14 3.54
C ASP A 158 8.43 4.06 5.01
N GLY A 159 8.06 5.19 5.62
CA GLY A 159 7.68 5.24 7.04
C GLY A 159 8.82 5.38 8.04
N THR A 160 10.07 5.51 7.58
CA THR A 160 11.23 5.73 8.46
C THR A 160 11.43 7.19 8.87
N GLY A 161 10.49 8.08 8.53
CA GLY A 161 10.58 9.52 8.82
C GLY A 161 11.45 10.31 7.84
N VAL A 162 11.64 9.80 6.62
CA VAL A 162 12.34 10.52 5.55
C VAL A 162 11.70 11.88 5.26
N LEU A 163 12.54 12.87 4.89
CA LEU A 163 12.13 14.24 4.54
C LEU A 163 11.98 14.45 3.02
N ALA A 164 12.19 13.39 2.23
CA ALA A 164 12.08 13.38 0.78
C ALA A 164 11.50 12.03 0.34
N PRO A 165 10.85 11.97 -0.83
CA PRO A 165 10.34 10.71 -1.34
C PRO A 165 11.47 9.76 -1.76
N LEU A 166 11.19 8.47 -1.66
CA LEU A 166 12.07 7.40 -2.14
C LEU A 166 11.73 7.00 -3.58
N VAL A 167 10.46 7.13 -3.94
CA VAL A 167 9.91 6.88 -5.28
C VAL A 167 8.87 7.94 -5.62
N SER A 168 8.61 8.12 -6.90
CA SER A 168 7.60 9.05 -7.41
C SER A 168 6.66 8.36 -8.39
N LEU A 169 5.45 8.88 -8.50
CA LEU A 169 4.42 8.55 -9.47
C LEU A 169 4.12 9.80 -10.27
N GLU A 170 3.96 9.66 -11.57
CA GLU A 170 3.38 10.72 -12.38
C GLU A 170 1.88 10.80 -12.11
N SER A 171 1.41 11.97 -11.69
CA SER A 171 -0.01 12.19 -11.50
C SER A 171 -0.69 12.65 -12.79
N ASN A 172 0.03 12.92 -13.88
CA ASN A 172 -0.57 13.59 -15.03
C ASN A 172 -1.59 12.69 -15.76
N ASN A 173 -2.81 13.19 -15.90
CA ASN A 173 -3.81 12.66 -16.83
C ASN A 173 -4.45 13.73 -17.71
N SER A 174 -3.75 14.85 -17.91
CA SER A 174 -4.18 15.81 -18.91
C SER A 174 -3.96 15.16 -20.28
N PRO A 175 -5.01 15.07 -21.13
CA PRO A 175 -4.78 14.80 -22.54
C PRO A 175 -3.75 15.82 -23.00
N ALA A 176 -2.70 15.36 -23.69
CA ALA A 176 -1.77 16.25 -24.37
C ALA A 176 -2.64 17.29 -25.06
N ASP A 177 -2.47 18.55 -24.70
CA ASP A 177 -3.32 19.68 -25.06
C ASP A 177 -3.19 20.02 -26.56
N GLY A 178 -3.27 19.01 -27.43
CA GLY A 178 -3.02 19.06 -28.86
C GLY A 178 -1.64 19.61 -29.26
N SER A 179 -0.84 20.10 -28.32
CA SER A 179 0.33 20.93 -28.58
C SER A 179 1.64 20.21 -28.27
N ASP A 180 1.61 19.19 -27.41
CA ASP A 180 2.73 18.29 -27.18
C ASP A 180 2.42 16.88 -27.71
N SER A 181 2.36 16.76 -29.04
CA SER A 181 2.22 15.47 -29.73
C SER A 181 3.53 14.67 -29.78
N SER A 182 4.55 15.07 -29.00
CA SER A 182 5.87 14.44 -28.97
C SER A 182 5.96 13.28 -27.98
N ASP A 183 5.16 13.34 -26.91
CA ASP A 183 5.14 12.29 -25.91
C ASP A 183 4.30 11.14 -26.46
N ALA A 184 5.00 10.09 -26.88
CA ALA A 184 4.43 8.91 -27.52
C ALA A 184 3.55 8.07 -26.58
N GLU A 185 3.54 8.39 -25.28
CA GLU A 185 2.79 7.64 -24.29
C GLU A 185 1.58 8.44 -23.79
N PRO A 186 0.39 7.83 -23.75
CA PRO A 186 -0.80 8.42 -23.14
C PRO A 186 -0.54 8.73 -21.66
N ASN A 187 -0.91 9.93 -21.22
CA ASN A 187 -0.70 10.37 -19.85
C ASN A 187 -1.94 9.98 -19.08
N ALA A 188 -1.92 8.85 -18.35
CA ALA A 188 -3.09 8.31 -17.67
C ALA A 188 -2.93 8.26 -16.15
N GLY A 189 -1.92 8.95 -15.62
CA GLY A 189 -1.42 8.76 -14.27
C GLY A 189 -0.75 7.41 -14.04
N ASP A 190 -0.23 7.23 -12.84
CA ASP A 190 0.55 6.07 -12.45
C ASP A 190 -0.09 5.29 -11.31
N SER A 191 0.26 4.00 -11.27
CA SER A 191 0.15 3.18 -10.08
C SER A 191 1.51 2.65 -9.66
N ILE A 192 1.71 2.39 -8.37
CA ILE A 192 2.96 1.84 -7.84
C ILE A 192 2.67 0.74 -6.83
N LEU A 193 3.52 -0.28 -6.81
CA LEU A 193 3.49 -1.35 -5.82
C LEU A 193 4.61 -1.18 -4.80
N GLY A 194 4.32 -1.46 -3.54
CA GLY A 194 5.29 -1.59 -2.47
C GLY A 194 5.08 -2.89 -1.72
N THR A 195 6.15 -3.48 -1.19
CA THR A 195 6.05 -4.66 -0.32
C THR A 195 6.77 -4.41 0.99
N PHE A 196 6.24 -4.96 2.08
CA PHE A 196 6.88 -4.90 3.39
C PHE A 196 6.47 -6.10 4.24
N THR A 197 7.31 -6.45 5.21
CA THR A 197 6.94 -7.40 6.28
C THR A 197 6.62 -6.58 7.52
N SER A 198 5.41 -6.72 8.05
CA SER A 198 5.00 -5.95 9.22
C SER A 198 5.79 -6.39 10.45
N THR A 199 6.32 -5.46 11.24
CA THR A 199 6.90 -5.72 12.56
C THR A 199 5.98 -5.27 13.69
N GLY A 200 4.91 -4.55 13.35
CA GLY A 200 3.92 -4.03 14.29
C GLY A 200 2.49 -4.20 13.81
N VAL A 201 1.59 -3.41 14.43
CA VAL A 201 0.17 -3.35 14.08
C VAL A 201 -0.14 -2.23 13.10
N ASP A 202 0.74 -1.24 13.01
CA ASP A 202 0.57 -0.04 12.18
C ASP A 202 1.84 0.23 11.36
N VAL A 203 1.63 0.64 10.11
CA VAL A 203 2.67 1.17 9.22
C VAL A 203 2.16 2.47 8.63
N THR A 204 2.95 3.52 8.71
CA THR A 204 2.60 4.83 8.13
C THR A 204 3.70 5.27 7.20
N PHE A 205 3.38 5.57 5.94
CA PHE A 205 4.33 6.17 5.01
C PHE A 205 3.91 7.59 4.65
N ASN A 206 4.91 8.46 4.51
CA ASN A 206 4.70 9.87 4.17
C ASN A 206 4.46 10.02 2.66
N THR A 207 3.71 11.04 2.30
CA THR A 207 3.46 11.43 0.92
C THR A 207 3.96 12.85 0.67
N PHE A 208 4.48 13.08 -0.53
CA PHE A 208 5.09 14.33 -0.95
C PHE A 208 4.48 14.78 -2.27
N GLY A 209 4.35 16.08 -2.47
CA GLY A 209 3.94 16.64 -3.74
C GLY A 209 5.05 17.48 -4.35
N THR A 210 5.13 17.47 -5.68
CA THR A 210 5.92 18.41 -6.48
C THR A 210 5.10 18.90 -7.67
N GLY A 211 5.33 20.15 -8.07
CA GLY A 211 4.83 20.71 -9.33
C GLY A 211 5.94 21.06 -10.32
N ASP A 212 7.20 20.69 -10.02
CA ASP A 212 8.39 21.07 -10.79
C ASP A 212 9.22 19.85 -11.24
N GLY A 213 8.59 18.68 -11.36
CA GLY A 213 9.24 17.45 -11.84
C GLY A 213 10.23 16.88 -10.84
N GLY A 214 9.97 17.11 -9.54
CA GLY A 214 10.77 16.57 -8.45
C GLY A 214 12.02 17.37 -8.11
N ALA A 215 12.16 18.60 -8.62
CA ALA A 215 13.25 19.48 -8.20
C ALA A 215 13.05 19.96 -6.75
N THR A 216 11.79 20.18 -6.34
CA THR A 216 11.43 20.43 -4.94
C THR A 216 10.28 19.54 -4.50
N TRP A 217 10.43 18.96 -3.31
CA TRP A 217 9.44 18.10 -2.69
C TRP A 217 8.96 18.72 -1.38
N SER A 218 7.67 18.62 -1.13
CA SER A 218 7.06 19.09 0.11
C SER A 218 6.01 18.10 0.58
N GLN A 219 6.12 17.70 1.85
CA GLN A 219 5.12 16.84 2.48
C GLN A 219 3.79 17.60 2.58
N GLY A 220 2.68 16.95 2.26
CA GLY A 220 1.36 17.60 2.33
C GLY A 220 1.13 18.69 1.29
N ALA A 221 2.02 18.85 0.30
CA ALA A 221 1.82 19.81 -0.77
C ALA A 221 0.59 19.43 -1.61
N GLY A 222 -0.10 20.42 -2.18
CA GLY A 222 -1.33 20.20 -2.93
C GLY A 222 -1.21 19.24 -4.13
N GLN A 223 0.00 18.92 -4.58
CA GLN A 223 0.30 17.93 -5.62
C GLN A 223 0.42 16.49 -5.08
N SER A 224 0.49 16.31 -3.77
CA SER A 224 0.40 14.99 -3.12
C SER A 224 -1.03 14.49 -3.22
N LEU A 225 -1.38 13.92 -4.39
CA LEU A 225 -2.70 13.43 -4.74
C LEU A 225 -2.73 11.90 -4.71
N VAL A 226 -3.67 11.36 -3.94
CA VAL A 226 -3.98 9.92 -3.91
C VAL A 226 -5.42 9.73 -4.36
N ASN A 227 -5.62 8.92 -5.41
CA ASN A 227 -6.95 8.55 -5.90
C ASN A 227 -7.43 7.22 -5.30
N GLY A 228 -6.50 6.32 -4.98
CA GLY A 228 -6.83 5.06 -4.34
C GLY A 228 -5.64 4.40 -3.69
N VAL A 229 -5.93 3.47 -2.78
CA VAL A 229 -4.93 2.62 -2.13
C VAL A 229 -5.50 1.21 -1.99
N GLN A 230 -4.69 0.20 -2.26
CA GLN A 230 -5.03 -1.20 -2.04
C GLN A 230 -3.99 -1.84 -1.12
N LEU A 231 -4.44 -2.69 -0.20
CA LEU A 231 -3.60 -3.51 0.67
C LEU A 231 -3.95 -4.98 0.49
N ARG A 232 -2.92 -5.81 0.31
CA ARG A 232 -3.03 -7.26 0.16
C ARG A 232 -2.08 -7.97 1.09
N ILE A 233 -2.50 -9.12 1.60
CA ILE A 233 -1.65 -10.07 2.33
C ILE A 233 -1.02 -10.99 1.30
N ILE A 234 0.31 -11.05 1.28
CA ILE A 234 1.07 -11.96 0.44
C ILE A 234 1.39 -13.20 1.27
N PRO A 235 0.85 -14.39 0.90
CA PRO A 235 1.15 -15.61 1.63
C PRO A 235 2.66 -15.80 1.71
N SER A 236 3.19 -15.93 2.93
CA SER A 236 4.59 -16.29 3.11
C SER A 236 4.85 -17.62 2.41
N THR A 237 5.66 -17.59 1.36
CA THR A 237 6.09 -18.82 0.67
C THR A 237 7.13 -19.58 1.47
N VAL A 238 7.63 -19.00 2.57
CA VAL A 238 8.53 -19.66 3.50
C VAL A 238 7.68 -20.51 4.44
N PRO A 239 7.74 -21.86 4.33
CA PRO A 239 7.06 -22.72 5.29
C PRO A 239 7.61 -22.39 6.67
N GLU A 240 6.73 -22.08 7.64
CA GLU A 240 7.14 -21.76 9.00
C GLU A 240 8.17 -22.79 9.51
N PRO A 241 9.42 -22.38 9.77
CA PRO A 241 10.49 -23.34 10.12
C PRO A 241 10.25 -24.06 11.46
N GLY A 242 9.27 -23.63 12.25
CA GLY A 242 9.09 -24.07 13.63
C GLY A 242 8.27 -25.33 13.79
N SER A 243 7.14 -25.46 13.10
CA SER A 243 6.10 -26.40 13.52
C SER A 243 6.51 -27.86 13.32
N LEU A 244 7.14 -28.19 12.19
CA LEU A 244 7.60 -29.57 11.91
C LEU A 244 8.94 -29.89 12.57
N ALA A 245 9.85 -28.93 12.67
CA ALA A 245 11.14 -29.14 13.31
C ALA A 245 11.02 -29.33 14.83
N LEU A 246 10.13 -28.57 15.49
CA LEU A 246 9.87 -28.73 16.93
C LEU A 246 9.15 -30.04 17.23
N ILE A 247 8.18 -30.44 16.39
CA ILE A 247 7.51 -31.76 16.52
C ILE A 247 8.53 -32.88 16.31
N GLY A 248 9.38 -32.78 15.29
CA GLY A 248 10.45 -33.75 15.03
C GLY A 248 11.37 -33.92 16.23
N MET A 249 11.92 -32.81 16.75
CA MET A 249 12.83 -32.85 17.91
C MET A 249 12.14 -33.31 19.20
N GLY A 250 10.88 -32.93 19.42
CA GLY A 250 10.09 -33.39 20.56
C GLY A 250 9.86 -34.90 20.55
N VAL A 251 9.56 -35.48 19.39
CA VAL A 251 9.39 -36.93 19.22
C VAL A 251 10.71 -37.67 19.40
N PHE A 252 11.82 -37.18 18.84
CA PHE A 252 13.13 -37.79 19.04
C PHE A 252 13.58 -37.76 20.51
N GLY A 253 13.32 -36.66 21.22
CA GLY A 253 13.57 -36.55 22.66
C GLY A 253 12.77 -37.56 23.49
N LEU A 254 11.48 -37.75 23.17
CA LEU A 254 10.61 -38.72 23.85
C LEU A 254 11.02 -40.18 23.57
N VAL A 255 11.39 -40.50 22.33
CA VAL A 255 11.86 -41.85 21.94
C VAL A 255 13.22 -42.17 22.58
N ALA A 256 14.14 -41.19 22.61
CA ALA A 256 15.43 -41.36 23.29
C ALA A 256 15.28 -41.57 24.81
N ARG A 257 14.29 -40.92 25.45
CA ARG A 257 13.99 -41.10 26.87
C ARG A 257 13.39 -42.48 27.19
N ARG A 258 12.61 -43.07 26.27
CA ARG A 258 11.99 -44.38 26.47
C ARG A 258 12.98 -45.55 26.42
N ARG A 259 14.14 -45.39 25.78
CA ARG A 259 15.18 -46.44 25.66
C ARG A 259 16.17 -46.53 26.85
N ARG A 260 16.04 -45.68 27.88
CA ARG A 260 16.90 -45.72 29.09
C ARG A 260 16.24 -46.39 30.31
N LYS A 261 15.35 -47.36 30.11
CA LYS A 261 14.85 -48.23 31.18
C LYS A 261 15.30 -49.66 30.94
#